data_AF-X1D315-F1
#
_entry.id   AF-X1D315-F1
#
_cell.length_a   1.000
_cell.length_b   1.000
_cell.length_c   1.000
_cell.angle_alpha   90.00
_cell.angle_beta   90.00
_cell.angle_gamma   90.00
#
_symmetry.space_group_name_H-M   'P 1'
#
loop_
_entity.id
_entity.type
_entity.pdbx_description
1 polymer ?
#
loop_
_entity_poly.entity_id
_entity_poly.type
_entity_poly.pdbx_seq_one_letter_code
_entity_poly.pdbx_strand_id
1 'polypeptide(L)'
;MSQHSRTVIVGLDGVPFDMLKTLAQSGIMPNTQRLIGQGSLGPMRSSIPEISSVAWSSIITGVNPAEHGIFGFMDLISGSYKM
;
A
#
# COMPACT_ATOMS: atom_id res chain seq x y z
N MET A 1 -14.42 -22.88 21.76
CA MET A 1 -13.39 -22.09 21.06
C MET A 1 -14.10 -21.02 20.24
N SER A 2 -13.96 -19.74 20.56
CA SER A 2 -14.55 -18.69 19.71
C SER A 2 -13.85 -18.69 18.36
N GLN A 3 -14.59 -18.96 17.29
CA GLN A 3 -14.07 -18.80 15.93
C GLN A 3 -13.88 -17.31 15.67
N HIS A 4 -12.66 -16.82 15.83
CA HIS A 4 -12.29 -15.49 15.36
C HIS A 4 -12.18 -15.53 13.84
N SER A 5 -12.84 -14.59 13.17
CA SER A 5 -12.65 -14.36 11.74
C SER A 5 -11.17 -14.07 11.49
N ARG A 6 -10.56 -14.81 10.56
CA ARG A 6 -9.18 -14.55 10.14
C ARG A 6 -9.20 -13.34 9.19
N THR A 7 -8.32 -12.38 9.43
CA THR A 7 -8.15 -11.20 8.57
C THR A 7 -6.83 -11.30 7.82
N VAL A 8 -6.83 -10.92 6.54
CA VAL A 8 -5.64 -10.80 5.70
C VAL A 8 -5.60 -9.41 5.09
N ILE A 9 -4.41 -8.82 5.04
CA ILE A 9 -4.12 -7.59 4.28
C ILE A 9 -3.27 -8.00 3.09
N VAL A 10 -3.70 -7.63 1.88
CA VAL A 10 -2.96 -7.88 0.64
C VAL A 10 -2.66 -6.53 0.02
N GLY A 11 -1.37 -6.22 -0.18
CA GLY A 11 -0.96 -5.04 -0.92
C GLY A 11 -0.42 -5.42 -2.29
N LEU A 12 -0.72 -4.59 -3.29
CA LEU A 12 -0.23 -4.71 -4.66
C LEU A 12 0.70 -3.52 -4.93
N ASP A 13 2.00 -3.78 -5.08
CA ASP A 13 2.98 -2.71 -5.30
C ASP A 13 2.83 -2.13 -6.72
N GLY A 14 2.88 -0.80 -6.84
CA GLY A 14 2.80 -0.11 -8.12
C GLY A 14 1.45 -0.17 -8.84
N VAL A 15 0.33 -0.35 -8.12
CA VAL A 15 -1.01 -0.47 -8.73
C VAL A 15 -1.90 0.76 -8.43
N PRO A 16 -2.09 1.68 -9.40
CA PRO A 16 -3.02 2.79 -9.27
C PRO A 16 -4.49 2.35 -9.24
N PHE A 17 -5.35 3.17 -8.60
CA PHE A 17 -6.79 2.95 -8.53
C PHE A 17 -7.45 2.77 -9.91
N ASP A 18 -7.15 3.66 -10.88
CA ASP A 18 -7.77 3.61 -12.20
C ASP A 18 -7.35 2.39 -13.02
N MET A 19 -6.12 1.90 -12.81
CA MET A 19 -5.64 0.67 -13.43
C MET A 19 -6.45 -0.52 -12.93
N LEU A 20 -6.58 -0.66 -11.61
CA LEU A 20 -7.33 -1.78 -11.00
C LEU A 20 -8.80 -1.76 -11.44
N LYS A 21 -9.42 -0.58 -11.46
CA LYS A 21 -10.80 -0.38 -11.93
C LYS A 21 -10.96 -0.77 -13.40
N THR A 22 -10.07 -0.31 -14.27
CA THR A 22 -10.12 -0.60 -15.72
C THR A 22 -9.96 -2.09 -16.00
N LEU A 23 -8.99 -2.75 -15.36
CA LEU A 23 -8.73 -4.19 -15.55
C LEU A 23 -9.85 -5.07 -14.99
N ALA A 24 -10.51 -4.66 -13.91
CA ALA A 24 -11.67 -5.36 -13.37
C ALA A 24 -12.88 -5.25 -14.31
N GLN A 25 -13.16 -4.03 -14.81
CA GLN A 25 -14.29 -3.76 -15.71
C GLN A 25 -14.13 -4.39 -17.10
N SER A 26 -12.89 -4.54 -17.59
CA SER A 26 -12.62 -5.21 -18.87
C SER A 26 -12.64 -6.74 -18.78
N GLY A 27 -12.89 -7.31 -17.59
CA GLY A 27 -12.94 -8.75 -17.38
C GLY A 27 -11.57 -9.43 -17.24
N ILE A 28 -10.45 -8.67 -17.25
CA ILE A 28 -9.09 -9.21 -17.08
C ILE A 28 -8.86 -9.68 -15.63
N MET A 29 -9.45 -8.97 -14.65
CA MET A 29 -9.35 -9.31 -13.23
C MET A 29 -10.71 -9.69 -12.63
N PRO A 30 -11.29 -10.86 -12.99
CA PRO A 30 -12.66 -11.23 -12.60
C PRO A 30 -12.83 -11.42 -11.08
N ASN A 31 -11.79 -11.90 -10.38
CA ASN A 31 -11.82 -12.01 -8.93
C ASN A 31 -11.82 -10.65 -8.24
N THR A 32 -11.05 -9.70 -8.74
CA THR A 32 -11.05 -8.31 -8.23
C THR A 32 -12.40 -7.66 -8.48
N GLN A 33 -12.99 -7.83 -9.66
CA GLN A 33 -14.34 -7.34 -9.96
C GLN A 33 -15.37 -7.88 -8.95
N ARG A 34 -15.31 -9.17 -8.63
CA ARG A 34 -16.18 -9.79 -7.60
C ARG A 34 -15.94 -9.19 -6.21
N LEU A 35 -14.69 -8.98 -5.81
CA LEU A 35 -14.35 -8.37 -4.51
C LEU A 35 -14.86 -6.94 -4.40
N ILE A 36 -14.70 -6.12 -5.46
CA ILE A 36 -15.23 -4.75 -5.52
C ILE A 36 -16.75 -4.76 -5.35
N GLY A 37 -17.46 -5.68 -6.03
CA GLY A 37 -18.93 -5.79 -5.92
C GLY A 37 -19.45 -6.27 -4.56
N GLN A 38 -18.61 -6.92 -3.75
CA GLN A 38 -18.93 -7.38 -2.40
C GLN A 38 -18.44 -6.43 -1.30
N GLY A 39 -17.71 -5.37 -1.68
CA GLY A 39 -17.03 -4.47 -0.75
C GLY A 39 -17.02 -3.03 -1.25
N SER A 40 -15.89 -2.35 -1.07
CA SER A 40 -15.72 -0.95 -1.48
C SER A 40 -14.35 -0.74 -2.11
N LEU A 41 -14.30 0.11 -3.12
CA LEU A 41 -13.07 0.55 -3.76
C LEU A 41 -13.07 2.07 -3.83
N GLY A 42 -12.04 2.70 -3.26
CA GLY A 42 -11.85 4.14 -3.30
C GLY A 42 -10.39 4.51 -3.52
N PRO A 43 -10.10 5.69 -4.11
CA PRO A 43 -8.73 6.18 -4.25
C PRO A 43 -8.13 6.47 -2.86
N MET A 44 -6.84 6.22 -2.69
CA MET A 44 -6.10 6.46 -1.46
C MET A 44 -4.84 7.28 -1.74
N ARG A 45 -4.42 8.10 -0.77
CA ARG A 45 -3.15 8.83 -0.83
C ARG A 45 -2.03 7.92 -0.33
N SER A 46 -0.89 7.93 -1.02
CA SER A 46 0.31 7.22 -0.58
C SER A 46 0.94 7.92 0.65
N SER A 47 1.92 7.24 1.26
CA SER A 47 2.86 7.87 2.17
C SER A 47 3.66 8.96 1.44
N ILE A 48 4.22 9.89 2.20
CA ILE A 48 5.20 10.86 1.69
C ILE A 48 6.50 10.65 2.48
N PRO A 49 7.61 10.21 1.83
CA PRO A 49 7.77 9.96 0.39
C PRO A 49 7.00 8.74 -0.15
N GLU A 50 6.69 8.75 -1.45
CA GLU A 50 5.95 7.68 -2.16
C GLU A 50 6.89 6.53 -2.62
N ILE A 51 7.69 6.02 -1.68
CA ILE A 51 8.68 4.95 -1.90
C ILE A 51 8.19 3.68 -1.19
N SER A 52 8.37 2.51 -1.81
CA SER A 52 7.89 1.23 -1.25
C SER A 52 8.36 0.98 0.18
N SER A 53 9.63 1.22 0.53
CA SER A 53 10.12 1.05 1.91
C SER A 53 9.36 1.89 2.92
N VAL A 54 8.95 3.10 2.53
CA VAL A 54 8.18 4.02 3.36
C VAL A 54 6.73 3.54 3.47
N ALA A 55 6.08 3.27 2.35
CA ALA A 55 4.67 2.88 2.30
C ALA A 55 4.39 1.56 3.05
N TRP A 56 5.23 0.54 2.84
CA TRP A 56 5.08 -0.75 3.51
C TRP A 56 5.31 -0.64 5.02
N SER A 57 6.28 0.17 5.45
CA SER A 57 6.53 0.43 6.87
C SER A 57 5.34 1.15 7.51
N SER A 58 4.75 2.13 6.84
CA SER A 58 3.53 2.80 7.34
C SER A 58 2.34 1.83 7.44
N ILE A 59 2.15 0.93 6.47
CA ILE A 59 1.08 -0.09 6.52
C ILE A 59 1.24 -1.04 7.71
N ILE A 60 2.47 -1.48 7.97
CA ILE A 60 2.76 -2.47 9.03
C ILE A 60 2.68 -1.83 10.42
N THR A 61 3.19 -0.61 10.57
CA THR A 61 3.28 0.07 11.87
C THR A 61 2.01 0.86 12.21
N GLY A 62 1.21 1.23 11.21
CA GLY A 62 0.04 2.08 11.40
C GLY A 62 0.38 3.56 11.69
N VAL A 63 1.64 3.96 11.56
CA VAL A 63 2.10 5.33 11.83
C VAL A 63 2.75 5.97 10.60
N ASN A 64 2.95 7.28 10.64
CA ASN A 64 3.52 8.03 9.52
C ASN A 64 5.07 7.99 9.51
N PRO A 65 5.72 8.41 8.41
CA PRO A 65 7.18 8.32 8.28
C PRO A 65 7.99 9.08 9.32
N ALA A 66 7.47 10.17 9.88
CA ALA A 66 8.15 10.90 10.94
C ALA A 66 8.20 10.11 12.25
N GLU A 67 7.28 9.16 12.45
CA GLU A 67 7.21 8.33 13.65
C GLU A 67 7.99 7.03 13.50
N HIS A 68 7.89 6.33 12.37
CA HIS A 68 8.66 5.09 12.14
C HIS A 68 10.08 5.34 11.59
N GLY A 69 10.41 6.57 11.16
CA GLY A 69 11.77 7.00 10.81
C GLY A 69 12.32 6.48 9.47
N ILE A 70 11.50 5.88 8.62
CA ILE A 70 11.93 5.33 7.32
C ILE A 70 11.50 6.29 6.22
N PHE A 71 12.47 6.82 5.48
CA PHE A 71 12.25 7.83 4.43
C PHE A 71 12.69 7.37 3.03
N GLY A 72 13.28 6.19 2.90
CA GLY A 72 13.79 5.66 1.64
C GLY A 72 14.51 4.33 1.83
N PHE A 73 15.41 4.00 0.91
CA PHE A 73 16.26 2.80 0.98
C PHE A 73 17.69 3.10 1.43
N MET A 74 18.06 4.38 1.47
CA MET A 74 19.41 4.84 1.79
C MET A 74 19.31 5.98 2.79
N ASP A 75 20.26 6.02 3.72
CA ASP A 75 20.47 7.14 4.63
C ASP A 75 21.51 8.09 4.05
N LEU A 76 21.40 9.38 4.36
CA LEU A 76 22.44 10.36 4.03
C LEU A 76 23.47 10.42 5.16
N ILE A 77 24.74 10.46 4.79
CA ILE A 77 25.81 10.74 5.75
C ILE A 77 25.73 12.20 6.16
N SER A 78 25.48 12.41 7.46
CA SER A 78 25.35 13.74 8.07
C SER A 78 26.51 14.67 7.68
N GLY A 79 26.17 15.90 7.25
CA GLY A 79 27.13 16.90 6.80
C GLY A 79 27.71 16.66 5.40
N SER A 80 27.13 15.76 4.60
CA SER A 80 27.59 15.48 3.23
C SER A 80 26.44 15.18 2.27
N TYR A 81 26.74 15.15 0.96
CA TYR A 81 25.84 14.62 -0.09
C TYR A 81 26.11 13.15 -0.41
N LYS A 82 26.80 12.44 0.48
CA LYS A 82 27.08 11.02 0.32
C LYS A 82 25.96 10.21 0.96
N MET A 83 25.67 9.08 0.32
CA MET A 83 24.85 8.00 0.83
C MET A 83 25.77 6.85 1.25
#